data_AF-J2PNL2-F1
#
_entry.id   AF-J2PNL2-F1
#
_cell.length_a   1.000
_cell.length_b   1.000
_cell.length_c   1.000
_cell.angle_alpha   90.00
_cell.angle_beta   90.00
_cell.angle_gamma   90.00
#
_symmetry.space_group_name_H-M   'P 1'
#
loop_
_entity.id
_entity.type
_entity.pdbx_description
1 polymer ?
#
loop_
_entity_poly.entity_id
_entity_poly.type
_entity_poly.pdbx_seq_one_letter_code
_entity_poly.pdbx_strand_id
1 'polypeptide(L)'
;MSNIRQIEAASASQFDPANTIIRFPEVEAITGLARATVYKRLKDDPTFPRPVSLSNSKSRGSPVGFVLAEVQGWVRQRIALRKVA
;
A
#
# COMPACT_ATOMS: atom_id res chain seq x y z
N MET A 1 -34.31 23.37 10.91
CA MET A 1 -34.24 21.89 10.88
C MET A 1 -33.04 21.54 10.02
N SER A 2 -31.89 21.28 10.66
CA SER A 2 -30.59 21.28 10.00
C SER A 2 -30.44 20.12 9.01
N ASN A 3 -30.28 20.47 7.73
CA ASN A 3 -29.90 19.56 6.64
C ASN A 3 -28.40 19.21 6.76
N ILE A 4 -28.05 18.29 7.67
CA ILE A 4 -26.66 17.82 7.88
C ILE A 4 -26.36 16.59 6.99
N ARG A 5 -26.90 16.53 5.77
CA ARG A 5 -26.73 15.34 4.90
C ARG A 5 -25.65 15.46 3.83
N GLN A 6 -24.87 16.54 3.80
CA GLN A 6 -23.94 16.70 2.67
C GLN A 6 -22.72 17.55 3.01
N ILE A 7 -21.82 17.00 3.83
CA ILE A 7 -20.43 17.46 3.86
C ILE A 7 -19.60 16.44 3.08
N GLU A 8 -19.51 16.66 1.77
CA GLU A 8 -18.26 16.77 1.01
C GLU A 8 -17.03 15.93 1.45
N ALA A 9 -17.19 14.63 1.73
CA ALA A 9 -16.06 13.69 1.72
C ALA A 9 -15.88 13.00 0.35
N ALA A 10 -16.52 13.52 -0.70
CA ALA A 10 -16.44 13.01 -2.06
C ALA A 10 -15.17 13.49 -2.77
N SER A 11 -14.00 13.03 -2.33
CA SER A 11 -12.75 12.99 -3.11
C SER A 11 -11.76 11.97 -2.53
N ALA A 12 -12.23 10.96 -1.79
CA ALA A 12 -11.37 9.88 -1.33
C ALA A 12 -11.20 8.86 -2.48
N SER A 13 -10.14 9.06 -3.28
CA SER A 13 -9.62 8.17 -4.31
C SER A 13 -10.60 7.78 -5.44
N GLN A 14 -10.48 8.41 -6.61
CA GLN A 14 -11.19 8.01 -7.85
C GLN A 14 -10.87 6.58 -8.33
N PHE A 15 -9.91 5.90 -7.69
CA PHE A 15 -9.40 4.61 -8.12
C PHE A 15 -9.73 3.53 -7.10
N ASP A 16 -10.16 2.38 -7.61
CA ASP A 16 -10.39 1.17 -6.82
C ASP A 16 -9.05 0.69 -6.20
N PRO A 17 -8.94 0.57 -4.85
CA PRO A 17 -7.72 0.12 -4.19
C PRO A 17 -7.21 -1.25 -4.66
N ALA A 18 -8.09 -2.14 -5.11
CA ALA A 18 -7.70 -3.45 -5.63
C ALA A 18 -6.99 -3.35 -7.00
N ASN A 19 -7.27 -2.30 -7.76
CA ASN A 19 -6.75 -2.05 -9.10
C ASN A 19 -5.80 -0.84 -9.15
N THR A 20 -5.43 -0.28 -8.00
CA THR A 20 -4.52 0.86 -7.90
C THR A 20 -3.11 0.39 -7.58
N ILE A 21 -2.16 0.76 -8.44
CA ILE A 21 -0.73 0.53 -8.21
C ILE A 21 -0.10 1.79 -7.64
N ILE A 22 0.49 1.66 -6.46
CA ILE A 22 1.23 2.73 -5.78
C ILE A 22 2.74 2.53 -5.88
N ARG A 23 3.49 3.62 -5.80
CA ARG A 23 4.96 3.61 -5.85
C ARG A 23 5.53 3.61 -4.44
N PHE A 24 6.83 3.37 -4.35
CA PHE A 24 7.52 3.31 -3.06
C PHE A 24 7.28 4.50 -2.12
N PRO A 25 7.30 5.78 -2.56
CA PRO A 25 7.03 6.90 -1.66
C PRO A 25 5.69 6.76 -0.92
N GLU A 26 4.65 6.25 -1.62
CA GLU A 26 3.34 6.00 -1.02
C GLU A 26 3.35 4.77 -0.12
N VAL A 27 4.06 3.70 -0.48
CA VAL A 27 4.25 2.53 0.39
C VAL A 27 4.92 2.94 1.70
N GLU A 28 5.97 3.76 1.63
CA GLU A 28 6.69 4.28 2.79
C GLU A 28 5.76 5.15 3.66
N ALA A 29 4.97 6.03 3.03
CA ALA A 29 3.98 6.85 3.74
C ALA A 29 2.87 6.03 4.42
N ILE A 30 2.34 5.00 3.76
CA ILE A 30 1.24 4.18 4.28
C ILE A 30 1.73 3.23 5.38
N THR A 31 2.89 2.61 5.19
CA THR A 31 3.42 1.62 6.14
C THR A 31 4.23 2.24 7.27
N GLY A 32 4.68 3.48 7.12
CA GLY A 32 5.64 4.13 8.02
C GLY A 32 7.04 3.52 7.98
N LEU A 33 7.32 2.63 7.03
CA LEU A 33 8.62 1.98 6.89
C LEU A 33 9.52 2.79 5.96
N ALA A 34 10.79 2.91 6.32
CA ALA A 34 11.80 3.43 5.40
C ALA A 34 12.05 2.45 4.24
N ARG A 35 12.44 2.97 3.07
CA ARG A 35 12.78 2.19 1.87
C ARG A 35 13.63 0.94 2.13
N ALA A 36 14.70 1.07 2.90
CA ALA A 36 15.60 -0.04 3.21
C ALA A 36 14.87 -1.18 3.95
N THR A 37 13.95 -0.83 4.85
CA THR A 37 13.12 -1.79 5.58
C THR A 37 12.11 -2.47 4.67
N VAL A 38 11.53 -1.75 3.71
CA VAL A 38 10.66 -2.34 2.67
C VAL A 38 11.43 -3.41 1.88
N TYR A 39 12.64 -3.10 1.42
CA TYR A 39 13.47 -4.10 0.73
C TYR A 39 13.80 -5.32 1.59
N LYS A 40 14.06 -5.12 2.90
CA LYS A 40 14.28 -6.24 3.82
C LYS A 40 13.02 -7.11 3.97
N ARG A 41 11.84 -6.49 4.11
CA ARG A 41 10.55 -7.20 4.19
C ARG A 41 10.24 -8.00 2.94
N LEU A 42 10.55 -7.46 1.75
CA LEU A 42 10.39 -8.19 0.49
C LEU A 42 11.19 -9.49 0.43
N LYS A 43 12.31 -9.57 1.15
CA LYS A 43 13.14 -10.77 1.24
C LYS A 43 12.69 -11.72 2.34
N ASP A 44 12.38 -11.18 3.52
CA ASP A 44 12.28 -11.97 4.74
C ASP A 44 10.82 -12.26 5.16
N ASP A 45 9.84 -11.50 4.66
CA ASP A 45 8.43 -11.59 5.07
C ASP A 45 7.54 -12.00 3.89
N PRO A 46 7.08 -13.26 3.82
CA PRO A 46 6.22 -13.72 2.75
C PRO A 46 4.82 -13.10 2.76
N THR A 47 4.41 -12.47 3.87
CA THR A 47 3.12 -11.79 4.01
C THR A 47 3.16 -10.34 3.51
N PHE A 48 4.36 -9.81 3.25
CA PHE A 48 4.51 -8.46 2.73
C PHE A 48 4.06 -8.38 1.26
N PRO A 49 3.38 -7.29 0.83
CA PRO A 49 2.90 -7.11 -0.54
C PRO A 49 4.01 -7.27 -1.57
N ARG A 50 3.73 -8.01 -2.65
CA ARG A 50 4.73 -8.26 -3.70
C ARG A 50 4.72 -7.15 -4.74
N PRO A 51 5.89 -6.78 -5.29
CA PRO A 51 5.97 -5.76 -6.31
C PRO A 51 5.42 -6.26 -7.66
N VAL A 52 4.67 -5.41 -8.33
CA VAL A 52 4.19 -5.58 -9.70
C VAL A 52 5.16 -4.85 -10.64
N SER A 53 5.69 -5.56 -11.66
CA SER A 53 6.51 -4.93 -12.69
C SER A 53 5.67 -4.01 -13.56
N LEU A 54 6.13 -2.78 -13.79
CA LEU A 54 5.45 -1.80 -14.66
C LEU A 54 6.10 -1.68 -16.04
N SER A 55 7.07 -2.56 -16.34
CA SER A 55 7.74 -2.62 -17.63
C SER A 55 7.92 -4.07 -18.05
N ASN A 56 8.00 -4.28 -19.37
CA ASN A 56 8.38 -5.56 -19.97
C ASN A 56 9.90 -5.85 -19.84
N SER A 57 10.69 -4.84 -19.45
CA SER A 57 12.12 -5.00 -19.24
C SER A 57 12.41 -5.80 -17.96
N LYS A 58 13.32 -6.78 -18.06
CA LYS A 58 13.88 -7.51 -16.91
C LYS A 58 15.19 -6.90 -16.41
N SER A 59 15.58 -5.73 -16.93
CA SER A 59 16.80 -5.05 -16.50
C SER A 59 16.72 -4.66 -15.03
N ARG A 60 17.88 -4.68 -14.35
CA ARG A 60 17.98 -4.14 -12.99
C ARG A 60 17.54 -2.68 -12.99
N GLY A 61 16.68 -2.32 -12.04
CA GLY A 61 16.13 -0.96 -11.92
C GLY A 61 14.84 -0.73 -12.71
N SER A 62 14.29 -1.75 -13.37
CA SER A 62 12.96 -1.63 -14.00
C SER A 62 11.91 -1.20 -12.95
N PRO A 63 11.00 -0.28 -13.30
CA PRO A 63 10.09 0.30 -12.33
C PRO A 63 9.11 -0.75 -11.80
N VAL A 64 8.92 -0.78 -10.47
CA VAL A 64 7.95 -1.66 -9.80
C VAL A 64 7.03 -0.90 -8.84
N GLY A 65 5.76 -1.30 -8.78
CA GLY A 65 4.76 -0.74 -7.87
C GLY A 65 4.12 -1.81 -7.00
N PHE A 66 3.14 -1.44 -6.18
CA PHE A 66 2.46 -2.33 -5.24
C PHE A 66 0.95 -2.11 -5.32
N VAL A 67 0.16 -3.16 -5.13
CA VAL A 67 -1.30 -3.02 -5.08
C VAL A 67 -1.70 -2.33 -3.77
N LEU A 68 -2.45 -1.22 -3.86
CA LEU A 68 -2.84 -0.42 -2.70
C LEU A 68 -3.60 -1.25 -1.65
N ALA A 69 -4.56 -2.07 -2.09
CA ALA A 69 -5.34 -2.93 -1.20
C ALA A 69 -4.47 -3.93 -0.42
N GLU A 70 -3.43 -4.49 -1.03
CA GLU A 70 -2.50 -5.42 -0.37
C GLU A 70 -1.69 -4.71 0.70
N VAL A 71 -1.17 -3.51 0.39
CA VAL A 71 -0.40 -2.70 1.35
C VAL A 71 -1.26 -2.32 2.56
N GLN A 72 -2.49 -1.85 2.32
CA GLN A 72 -3.43 -1.57 3.40
C GLN A 72 -3.81 -2.83 4.18
N GLY A 73 -3.95 -3.98 3.51
CA GLY A 73 -4.19 -5.29 4.11
C GLY A 73 -3.10 -5.70 5.08
N TRP A 74 -1.84 -5.57 4.67
CA TRP A 74 -0.69 -5.85 5.51
C TRP A 74 -0.64 -4.92 6.74
N VAL A 75 -0.94 -3.62 6.58
CA VAL A 75 -1.05 -2.70 7.72
C VAL A 75 -2.14 -3.14 8.70
N ARG A 76 -3.32 -3.53 8.22
CA ARG A 76 -4.40 -4.06 9.07
C ARG A 76 -3.96 -5.32 9.82
N GLN A 77 -3.23 -6.22 9.17
CA GLN A 77 -2.67 -7.41 9.82
C GLN A 77 -1.70 -7.03 10.94
N ARG A 78 -0.79 -6.06 10.72
CA ARG A 78 0.13 -5.56 11.77
C ARG A 78 -0.62 -4.98 12.97
N ILE A 79 -1.70 -4.23 12.72
CA ILE A 79 -2.56 -3.67 13.76
C ILE A 79 -3.27 -4.79 14.54
N ALA A 80 -3.74 -5.84 13.87
CA ALA A 80 -4.37 -6.99 14.51
C ALA A 80 -3.36 -7.77 15.39
N LEU A 81 -2.14 -7.98 14.90
CA LEU A 81 -1.08 -8.68 15.64
C LEU A 81 -0.70 -7.93 16.94
N ARG A 82 -0.80 -6.59 16.97
CA ARG A 82 -0.63 -5.83 18.23
C ARG A 82 -1.63 -6.24 19.31
N LYS A 83 -2.86 -6.60 18.94
CA LYS A 83 -3.94 -6.90 19.90
C LYS A 83 -3.89 -8.33 20.46
N VAL A 84 -3.11 -9.21 19.83
CA VAL A 84 -2.99 -10.62 20.20
C VAL A 84 -1.76 -10.89 21.08
N ALA A 85 -0.83 -9.94 21.13
CA ALA A 85 0.33 -9.94 22.04
C ALA A 85 0.00 -9.20 23.34
#